data_AF-A0A8T5A3D3-F1
#
_entry.id   AF-A0A8T5A3D3-F1
#
_cell.length_a   1.000
_cell.length_b   1.000
_cell.length_c   1.000
_cell.angle_alpha   90.00
_cell.angle_beta   90.00
_cell.angle_gamma   90.00
#
_symmetry.space_group_name_H-M   'P 1'
#
loop_
_entity.id
_entity.type
_entity.pdbx_description
1 polymer ?
#
loop_
_entity_poly.entity_id
_entity_poly.type
_entity_poly.pdbx_seq_one_letter_code
_entity_poly.pdbx_strand_id
1 'polypeptide(L)'
;MTSKDKPSSFTSPDIFSLLIETDEREKRKRREELLAPLGVKEFFVGGSISIDKRTCKGIECKLCIKACPTNALFWRATGEIGITEELCIYCGACVLNCIVDNCIKITRRRENGETERFSTPRAFTMLENTINAKKRHERVRTIFPTTTEYLRLYKPQMT
;
A
#
# COMPACT_ATOMS: atom_id res chain seq x y z
N MET A 1 -44.29 -43.02 -7.47
CA MET A 1 -43.64 -42.36 -8.63
C MET A 1 -44.19 -40.96 -8.73
N THR A 2 -43.46 -39.96 -8.24
CA THR A 2 -43.45 -38.60 -8.78
C THR A 2 -42.25 -37.88 -8.17
N SER A 3 -41.26 -37.67 -9.03
CA SER A 3 -40.14 -36.76 -8.86
C SER A 3 -40.63 -35.37 -8.47
N LYS A 4 -39.93 -34.71 -7.55
CA LYS A 4 -39.89 -33.24 -7.53
C LYS A 4 -38.44 -32.81 -7.46
N ASP A 5 -38.10 -32.04 -8.48
CA ASP A 5 -36.77 -31.72 -8.94
C ASP A 5 -35.97 -30.89 -7.93
N LYS A 6 -34.66 -31.19 -7.92
CA LYS A 6 -33.63 -30.40 -7.25
C LYS A 6 -33.38 -29.15 -8.10
N PRO A 7 -33.54 -27.91 -7.59
CA PRO A 7 -33.21 -26.74 -8.39
C PRO A 7 -31.70 -26.70 -8.58
N SER A 8 -31.30 -26.92 -9.83
CA SER A 8 -29.94 -26.85 -10.32
C SER A 8 -29.40 -25.42 -10.16
N SER A 9 -28.28 -25.31 -9.46
CA SER A 9 -27.51 -24.08 -9.28
C SER A 9 -26.96 -23.59 -10.63
N PHE A 10 -27.68 -22.66 -11.26
CA PHE A 10 -27.11 -21.78 -12.28
C PHE A 10 -27.18 -20.36 -11.72
N THR A 11 -26.17 -19.98 -10.94
CA THR A 11 -26.01 -18.59 -10.52
C THR A 11 -25.37 -17.86 -11.69
N SER A 12 -26.19 -17.34 -12.61
CA SER A 12 -25.74 -16.31 -13.54
C SER A 12 -25.07 -15.19 -12.73
N PRO A 13 -23.94 -14.60 -13.17
CA PRO A 13 -23.33 -13.48 -12.45
C PRO A 13 -24.37 -12.37 -12.27
N ASP A 14 -24.57 -11.95 -11.04
CA ASP A 14 -25.47 -10.85 -10.70
C ASP A 14 -24.98 -9.58 -11.42
N ILE A 15 -25.90 -8.84 -12.06
CA ILE A 15 -25.58 -7.64 -12.83
C ILE A 15 -24.85 -6.60 -11.97
N PHE A 16 -25.17 -6.50 -10.68
CA PHE A 16 -24.47 -5.61 -9.76
C PHE A 16 -23.02 -6.02 -9.54
N SER A 17 -22.76 -7.33 -9.44
CA SER A 17 -21.40 -7.85 -9.30
C SER A 17 -20.56 -7.53 -10.54
N LEU A 18 -21.14 -7.71 -11.74
CA LEU A 18 -20.48 -7.35 -13.00
C LEU A 18 -20.19 -5.85 -13.08
N LEU A 19 -21.13 -4.99 -12.67
CA LEU A 19 -20.95 -3.53 -12.66
C LEU A 19 -19.81 -3.11 -11.72
N ILE A 20 -19.74 -3.68 -10.52
CA ILE A 20 -18.65 -3.43 -9.56
C ILE A 20 -17.32 -3.87 -10.15
N GLU A 21 -17.24 -5.06 -10.75
CA GLU A 21 -16.03 -5.55 -11.40
C GLU A 21 -15.58 -4.66 -12.56
N THR A 22 -16.51 -4.14 -13.36
CA THR A 22 -16.18 -3.21 -14.46
C THR A 22 -15.66 -1.87 -13.93
N ASP A 23 -16.29 -1.30 -12.91
CA ASP A 23 -15.88 -0.03 -12.31
C ASP A 23 -14.48 -0.13 -11.67
N GLU A 24 -14.21 -1.20 -10.92
CA GLU A 24 -12.88 -1.47 -10.35
C GLU A 24 -11.80 -1.64 -11.44
N ARG A 25 -12.15 -2.30 -12.55
CA ARG A 25 -11.25 -2.47 -13.69
C ARG A 25 -10.94 -1.14 -14.38
N GLU A 26 -11.94 -0.30 -14.58
CA GLU A 26 -11.78 1.03 -15.18
C GLU A 26 -10.94 1.95 -14.28
N LYS A 27 -11.22 1.97 -12.97
CA LYS A 27 -10.40 2.68 -11.99
C LYS A 27 -8.95 2.24 -12.05
N ARG A 28 -8.68 0.93 -12.11
CA ARG A 28 -7.31 0.40 -12.20
C ARG A 28 -6.59 0.87 -13.47
N LYS A 29 -7.24 0.79 -14.64
CA LYS A 29 -6.68 1.27 -15.91
C LYS A 29 -6.36 2.76 -15.86
N ARG A 30 -7.30 3.56 -15.37
CA ARG A 30 -7.13 5.02 -15.25
C ARG A 30 -5.96 5.38 -14.33
N ARG A 31 -5.80 4.67 -13.21
CA ARG A 31 -4.65 4.84 -12.30
C ARG A 31 -3.33 4.53 -12.99
N GLU A 32 -3.26 3.43 -13.74
CA GLU A 32 -2.06 3.02 -14.48
C GLU A 32 -1.66 4.09 -15.50
N GLU A 33 -2.62 4.62 -16.27
CA GLU A 33 -2.40 5.71 -17.23
C GLU A 33 -1.90 7.00 -16.57
N LEU A 34 -2.46 7.37 -15.41
CA LEU A 34 -2.06 8.59 -14.67
C LEU A 34 -0.67 8.46 -14.05
N LEU A 35 -0.27 7.27 -13.60
CA LEU A 35 0.99 7.03 -12.90
C LEU A 35 2.15 6.69 -13.86
N ALA A 36 1.86 6.17 -15.06
CA ALA A 36 2.88 5.79 -16.03
C ALA A 36 3.91 6.89 -16.35
N PRO A 37 3.53 8.17 -16.55
CA PRO A 37 4.49 9.24 -16.82
C PRO A 37 5.43 9.55 -15.63
N LEU A 38 5.02 9.22 -14.41
CA LEU A 38 5.81 9.49 -13.21
C LEU A 38 6.91 8.45 -12.99
N GLY A 39 6.89 7.33 -13.72
CA GLY A 39 7.85 6.23 -13.56
C GLY A 39 7.80 5.57 -12.18
N VAL A 40 6.70 5.74 -11.45
CA VAL A 40 6.54 5.23 -10.09
C VAL A 40 5.93 3.83 -10.14
N LYS A 41 6.62 2.86 -9.55
CA LYS A 41 6.09 1.50 -9.40
C LYS A 41 5.05 1.45 -8.28
N GLU A 42 3.81 1.12 -8.61
CA GLU A 42 2.77 0.83 -7.62
C GLU A 42 2.95 -0.60 -7.06
N PHE A 43 2.88 -0.74 -5.73
CA PHE A 43 3.07 -2.02 -5.03
C PHE A 43 1.81 -2.51 -4.31
N PHE A 44 0.73 -1.75 -4.37
CA PHE A 44 -0.47 -1.98 -3.56
C PHE A 44 -1.67 -2.10 -4.47
N VAL A 45 -2.52 -3.10 -4.22
CA VAL A 45 -3.76 -3.34 -4.98
C VAL A 45 -4.89 -2.40 -4.55
N GLY A 46 -4.68 -1.61 -3.50
CA GLY A 46 -5.66 -0.67 -2.97
C GLY A 46 -5.25 -0.19 -1.58
N GLY A 47 -5.96 0.83 -1.10
CA GLY A 47 -5.70 1.43 0.18
C GLY A 47 -6.64 2.59 0.45
N SER A 48 -6.43 3.23 1.59
CA SER A 48 -7.09 4.46 1.97
C SER A 48 -6.13 5.33 2.76
N ILE A 49 -6.33 6.64 2.65
CA ILE A 49 -5.61 7.65 3.41
C ILE A 49 -6.65 8.57 4.04
N SER A 50 -6.46 8.88 5.32
CA SER A 50 -7.28 9.87 6.03
C SER A 50 -6.40 10.87 6.76
N ILE A 51 -6.87 12.10 6.81
CA ILE A 51 -6.19 13.21 7.47
C ILE A 51 -7.15 13.78 8.52
N ASP A 52 -6.72 13.79 9.77
CA ASP A 52 -7.45 14.42 10.85
C ASP A 52 -7.27 15.95 10.79
N LYS A 53 -8.35 16.60 10.36
CA LYS A 53 -8.44 18.05 10.20
C LYS A 53 -8.29 18.81 11.51
N ARG A 54 -8.58 18.18 12.66
CA ARG A 54 -8.49 18.83 13.98
C ARG A 54 -7.05 18.97 14.46
N THR A 55 -6.20 18.01 14.07
CA THR A 55 -4.79 17.95 14.49
C THR A 55 -3.83 18.49 13.42
N CYS A 56 -4.27 18.58 12.17
CA CYS A 56 -3.51 19.17 11.08
C CYS A 56 -3.17 20.64 11.36
N LYS A 57 -1.91 21.04 11.14
CA LYS A 57 -1.46 22.43 11.31
C LYS A 57 -1.89 23.39 10.20
N GLY A 58 -2.59 22.91 9.17
CA GLY A 58 -3.21 23.76 8.15
C GLY A 58 -2.22 24.42 7.18
N ILE A 59 -2.68 25.48 6.52
CA ILE A 59 -2.09 26.10 5.31
C ILE A 59 -0.61 26.47 5.46
N GLU A 60 -0.18 26.82 6.68
CA GLU A 60 1.21 27.18 6.98
C GLU A 60 2.17 25.98 6.92
N CYS A 61 1.67 24.75 7.04
CA CYS A 61 2.46 23.52 7.03
C CYS A 61 2.29 22.72 5.74
N LYS A 62 3.28 22.75 4.84
CA LYS A 62 3.22 22.08 3.51
C LYS A 62 4.09 20.83 3.40
N LEU A 63 4.52 20.24 4.53
CA LEU A 63 5.50 19.16 4.55
C LEU A 63 5.01 17.90 3.83
N CYS A 64 3.79 17.43 4.13
CA CYS A 64 3.23 16.23 3.50
C CYS A 64 2.96 16.42 2.00
N ILE A 65 2.56 17.63 1.58
CA ILE A 65 2.35 17.99 0.16
C ILE A 65 3.69 17.94 -0.58
N LYS A 66 4.72 18.62 -0.05
CA LYS A 66 6.06 18.65 -0.65
C LYS A 66 6.73 17.27 -0.70
N ALA A 67 6.45 16.41 0.27
CA ALA A 67 7.01 15.06 0.34
C ALA A 67 6.27 14.05 -0.56
N CYS A 68 5.12 14.40 -1.14
CA CYS A 68 4.33 13.47 -1.93
C CYS A 68 4.98 13.25 -3.32
N PRO A 69 5.44 12.02 -3.66
CA PRO A 69 6.15 11.79 -4.91
C PRO A 69 5.25 11.89 -6.15
N THR A 70 3.93 11.76 -5.98
CA THR A 70 2.94 11.78 -7.06
C THR A 70 2.06 13.03 -7.06
N ASN A 71 2.35 14.01 -6.20
CA ASN A 71 1.54 15.22 -6.02
C ASN A 71 0.05 14.93 -5.71
N ALA A 72 -0.25 13.82 -5.06
CA ALA A 72 -1.61 13.43 -4.70
C ALA A 72 -2.25 14.31 -3.61
N LEU A 73 -1.45 15.07 -2.87
CA LEU A 73 -1.90 15.95 -1.78
C LEU A 73 -1.86 17.41 -2.23
N PHE A 74 -2.91 18.18 -1.95
CA PHE A 74 -3.01 19.59 -2.35
C PHE A 74 -3.82 20.41 -1.33
N TRP A 75 -3.75 21.73 -1.40
CA TRP A 75 -4.60 22.61 -0.60
C TRP A 75 -5.95 22.84 -1.26
N ARG A 76 -7.03 22.60 -0.50
CA ARG A 76 -8.37 23.06 -0.88
C ARG A 76 -8.55 24.53 -0.53
N ALA A 77 -9.50 25.18 -1.19
CA ALA A 77 -9.90 26.56 -0.87
C ALA A 77 -10.38 26.72 0.58
N THR A 78 -10.88 25.66 1.20
CA THR A 78 -11.30 25.62 2.62
C THR A 78 -10.13 25.63 3.61
N GLY A 79 -8.88 25.56 3.14
CA GLY A 79 -7.70 25.48 3.99
C GLY A 79 -7.39 24.07 4.52
N GLU A 80 -8.09 23.06 4.00
CA GLU A 80 -7.89 21.65 4.33
C GLU A 80 -7.05 20.96 3.26
N ILE A 81 -6.38 19.87 3.62
CA ILE A 81 -5.65 19.05 2.65
C ILE A 81 -6.66 18.21 1.86
N GLY A 82 -6.63 18.37 0.54
CA GLY A 82 -7.29 17.49 -0.42
C GLY A 82 -6.38 16.34 -0.84
N ILE A 83 -7.02 15.24 -1.23
CA ILE A 83 -6.34 14.03 -1.69
C ILE A 83 -6.96 13.65 -3.04
N THR A 84 -6.12 13.49 -4.05
CA THR A 84 -6.48 12.85 -5.31
C THR A 84 -6.19 11.36 -5.18
N GLU A 85 -7.22 10.56 -4.93
CA GLU A 85 -7.05 9.13 -4.62
C GLU A 85 -6.35 8.38 -5.74
N GLU A 86 -6.63 8.73 -7.00
CA GLU A 86 -6.06 8.12 -8.20
C GLU A 86 -4.53 8.27 -8.29
N LEU A 87 -3.99 9.35 -7.72
CA LEU A 87 -2.55 9.60 -7.67
C LEU A 87 -1.89 9.07 -6.40
N CYS A 88 -2.66 8.79 -5.34
CA CYS A 88 -2.12 8.33 -4.08
C CYS A 88 -1.71 6.85 -4.18
N ILE A 89 -0.40 6.59 -4.08
CA ILE A 89 0.17 5.23 -4.09
C ILE A 89 0.41 4.66 -2.69
N TYR A 90 -0.16 5.29 -1.65
CA TYR A 90 -0.07 4.83 -0.25
C TYR A 90 1.37 4.59 0.25
N CYS A 91 2.33 5.38 -0.24
CA CYS A 91 3.76 5.17 0.02
C CYS A 91 4.18 5.43 1.47
N GLY A 92 3.43 6.25 2.21
CA GLY A 92 3.74 6.62 3.60
C GLY A 92 4.63 7.86 3.78
N ALA A 93 5.08 8.50 2.69
CA ALA A 93 5.92 9.71 2.76
C ALA A 93 5.24 10.85 3.55
N CYS A 94 3.92 11.00 3.43
CA CYS A 94 3.17 12.01 4.18
C CYS A 94 3.12 11.71 5.69
N VAL A 95 3.05 10.44 6.10
CA VAL A 95 3.10 10.04 7.52
C VAL A 95 4.49 10.31 8.09
N LEU A 96 5.55 9.98 7.34
CA LEU A 96 6.93 10.24 7.75
C LEU A 96 7.25 11.73 7.96
N ASN A 97 6.65 12.60 7.15
CA ASN A 97 6.93 14.04 7.15
C ASN A 97 5.93 14.85 7.98
N CYS A 98 4.85 14.24 8.47
CA CYS A 98 3.92 14.93 9.35
C CYS A 98 4.56 15.12 10.73
N ILE A 99 4.65 16.36 11.18
CA ILE A 99 5.15 16.70 12.53
C ILE A 99 4.16 16.37 13.65
N VAL A 100 2.94 15.95 13.30
CA VAL A 100 1.89 15.58 14.26
C VAL A 100 1.59 14.10 14.09
N ASP A 101 1.97 13.32 15.09
CA ASP A 101 1.65 11.90 15.13
C ASP A 101 0.14 11.66 15.04
N ASN A 102 -0.26 10.62 14.31
CA ASN A 102 -1.65 10.20 14.10
C ASN A 102 -2.53 11.17 13.30
N CYS A 103 -2.00 12.31 12.84
CA CYS A 103 -2.74 13.22 11.97
C CYS A 103 -3.07 12.58 10.62
N ILE A 104 -2.14 11.80 10.05
CA ILE A 104 -2.35 11.08 8.80
C ILE A 104 -2.36 9.58 9.08
N LYS A 105 -3.37 8.88 8.58
CA LYS A 105 -3.52 7.43 8.73
C LYS A 105 -3.61 6.79 7.35
N ILE A 106 -2.79 5.78 7.11
CA ILE A 106 -2.79 5.02 5.86
C ILE A 106 -3.15 3.56 6.17
N THR A 107 -4.04 3.01 5.35
CA THR A 107 -4.25 1.58 5.20
C THR A 107 -3.91 1.19 3.77
N ARG A 108 -3.13 0.14 3.55
CA ARG A 108 -2.79 -0.34 2.20
C ARG A 108 -2.77 -1.85 2.14
N ARG A 109 -3.14 -2.42 1.00
CA ARG A 109 -3.23 -3.86 0.76
C ARG A 109 -2.22 -4.29 -0.31
N ARG A 110 -1.46 -5.34 -0.03
CA ARG A 110 -0.52 -5.96 -0.96
C ARG A 110 -1.19 -7.01 -1.84
N GLU A 111 -0.51 -7.41 -2.91
CA GLU A 111 -0.96 -8.49 -3.81
C GLU A 111 -1.08 -9.85 -3.10
N ASN A 112 -0.27 -10.08 -2.06
CA ASN A 112 -0.34 -11.29 -1.22
C ASN A 112 -1.50 -11.28 -0.21
N GLY A 113 -2.36 -10.25 -0.23
CA GLY A 113 -3.49 -10.09 0.69
C GLY A 113 -3.15 -9.46 2.04
N GLU A 114 -1.88 -9.25 2.37
CA GLU A 114 -1.47 -8.59 3.62
C GLU A 114 -1.96 -7.13 3.63
N THR A 115 -2.50 -6.71 4.78
CA THR A 115 -2.95 -5.33 4.99
C THR A 115 -2.07 -4.64 6.01
N GLU A 116 -1.58 -3.47 5.65
CA GLU A 116 -0.68 -2.65 6.46
C GLU A 116 -1.42 -1.40 6.93
N ARG A 117 -1.21 -1.02 8.20
CA ARG A 117 -1.80 0.19 8.80
C ARG A 117 -0.76 0.91 9.61
N PHE A 118 -0.64 2.22 9.41
CA PHE A 118 0.30 3.06 10.16
C PHE A 118 -0.14 4.52 10.14
N SER A 119 0.26 5.24 11.18
CA SER A 119 -0.11 6.64 11.39
C SER A 119 0.97 7.47 12.09
N THR A 120 2.14 6.87 12.35
CA THR A 120 3.29 7.54 12.96
C THR A 120 4.57 7.14 12.21
N PRO A 121 5.60 8.00 12.18
CA PRO A 121 6.89 7.66 11.58
C PRO A 121 7.51 6.40 12.18
N ARG A 122 7.36 6.19 13.49
CA ARG A 122 7.86 5.00 14.19
C ARG A 122 7.19 3.72 13.69
N ALA A 123 5.85 3.70 13.61
CA ALA A 123 5.11 2.53 13.14
C ALA A 123 5.47 2.18 11.68
N PHE A 124 5.56 3.19 10.82
CA PHE A 124 5.96 3.01 9.43
C PHE A 124 7.39 2.48 9.29
N THR A 125 8.35 3.07 10.03
CA THR A 125 9.75 2.64 9.99
C THR A 125 9.92 1.20 10.51
N MET A 126 9.21 0.84 11.58
CA MET A 126 9.22 -0.54 12.08
C MET A 126 8.69 -1.54 11.04
N LEU A 127 7.57 -1.21 10.38
CA LEU A 127 7.00 -2.03 9.31
C LEU A 127 7.99 -2.25 8.16
N GLU A 128 8.56 -1.17 7.62
CA GLU A 128 9.53 -1.26 6.52
C GLU A 128 10.79 -2.05 6.94
N ASN A 129 11.26 -1.87 8.19
CA ASN A 129 12.38 -2.64 8.71
C ASN A 129 12.08 -4.14 8.79
N THR A 130 10.89 -4.52 9.23
CA THR A 130 10.45 -5.92 9.27
C THR A 130 10.39 -6.52 7.87
N ILE A 131 9.82 -5.81 6.90
CA ILE A 131 9.75 -6.26 5.49
C ILE A 131 11.16 -6.42 4.93
N ASN A 132 12.04 -5.44 5.15
CA ASN A 132 13.40 -5.48 4.66
C ASN A 132 14.22 -6.59 5.33
N ALA A 133 13.97 -6.90 6.61
CA ALA A 133 14.59 -8.04 7.28
C ALA A 133 14.21 -9.37 6.61
N LYS A 134 12.93 -9.58 6.27
CA LYS A 134 12.47 -10.77 5.53
C LYS A 134 13.16 -10.89 4.17
N LYS A 135 13.17 -9.82 3.37
CA LYS A 135 13.84 -9.77 2.06
C LYS A 135 15.34 -10.06 2.14
N ARG A 136 16.04 -9.51 3.15
CA ARG A 136 17.46 -9.81 3.38
C ARG A 136 17.66 -11.28 3.69
N HIS A 137 16.80 -11.86 4.53
CA HIS A 137 16.89 -13.27 4.88
C HIS A 137 16.63 -14.20 3.67
N GLU A 138 15.63 -13.87 2.85
CA GLU A 138 15.36 -14.57 1.58
C GLU A 138 16.58 -14.50 0.64
N ARG A 139 17.16 -13.31 0.43
CA ARG A 139 18.37 -13.16 -0.39
C ARG A 139 19.56 -13.95 0.15
N VAL A 140 19.73 -14.00 1.47
CA VAL A 140 20.79 -14.82 2.07
C VAL A 140 20.54 -16.30 1.78
N ARG A 141 19.30 -16.78 1.92
CA ARG A 141 18.94 -18.17 1.61
C ARG A 141 19.12 -18.53 0.12
N THR A 142 18.97 -17.59 -0.81
CA THR A 142 19.23 -17.88 -2.24
C THR A 142 20.72 -18.08 -2.54
N ILE A 143 21.60 -17.42 -1.79
CA ILE A 143 23.05 -17.53 -1.97
C ILE A 143 23.60 -18.71 -1.16
N PHE A 144 23.12 -18.86 0.08
CA PHE A 144 23.51 -19.92 1.00
C PHE A 144 22.24 -20.64 1.50
N PRO A 145 21.80 -21.69 0.78
CA PRO A 145 20.58 -22.41 1.13
C PRO A 145 20.65 -23.06 2.50
N THR A 146 21.85 -23.46 2.92
CA THR A 146 22.11 -24.08 4.23
C THR A 146 23.28 -23.41 4.92
N THR A 147 23.28 -23.49 6.26
CA THR A 147 24.41 -23.04 7.08
C THR A 147 25.70 -23.78 6.73
N THR A 148 25.61 -25.06 6.33
CA THR A 148 26.76 -25.86 5.92
C THR A 148 27.44 -25.28 4.67
N GLU A 149 26.67 -24.86 3.66
CA GLU A 149 27.23 -24.22 2.46
C GLU A 149 27.92 -22.89 2.77
N TYR A 150 27.33 -22.09 3.66
CA TYR A 150 27.97 -20.86 4.16
C TYR A 150 29.30 -21.17 4.84
N LEU A 151 29.31 -22.10 5.80
CA LEU A 151 30.51 -22.48 6.55
C LEU A 151 31.57 -23.14 5.68
N ARG A 152 31.19 -23.82 4.60
CA ARG A 152 32.14 -24.39 3.62
C ARG A 152 32.99 -23.31 2.96
N LEU A 153 32.37 -22.18 2.61
CA LEU A 153 33.02 -21.05 1.92
C LEU A 153 33.70 -20.09 2.89
N TYR A 154 33.10 -19.86 4.06
CA TYR A 154 33.56 -18.91 5.07
C TYR A 154 33.92 -19.62 6.38
N LYS A 155 34.77 -20.66 6.29
CA LYS A 155 35.26 -21.36 7.49
C LYS A 155 35.84 -20.33 8.46
N PRO A 156 35.38 -20.29 9.73
CA PRO A 156 36.04 -19.48 10.73
C PRO A 156 37.49 -19.94 10.85
N GLN A 157 38.45 -19.03 10.68
CA GLN A 157 39.83 -19.28 11.07
C GLN A 157 39.81 -19.50 12.58
N MET A 158 40.03 -20.74 13.03
CA MET A 158 40.22 -21.01 14.45
C MET A 158 41.62 -20.56 14.82
N THR A 159 41.74 -19.35 15.38
CA THR A 159 42.91 -18.88 16.12
C THR A 159 42.91 -19.46 17.53
#